data_AF-A0A8X6FHV9-F1
#
_entry.id   AF-A0A8X6FHV9-F1
#
_cell.length_a   1.000
_cell.length_b   1.000
_cell.length_c   1.000
_cell.angle_alpha   90.00
_cell.angle_beta   90.00
_cell.angle_gamma   90.00
#
_symmetry.space_group_name_H-M   'P 1'
#
loop_
_entity.id
_entity.type
_entity.pdbx_description
1 polymer ?
#
loop_
_entity_poly.entity_id
_entity_poly.type
_entity_poly.pdbx_seq_one_letter_code
_entity_poly.pdbx_strand_id
1 'polypeptide(L)'
;MAYEVDRDKSPDGEPSLAEMTKKAIEILRKNPRGYFLMVEGGRIDHSHHFNNAHRALTDTLALEDAVSQALDMTRSDDTLIVVTSDHSHVFAFGGNPKRGNPILGLDNKPSDVDNMPYTTLLYANGPGYKRDFATGRENLTGTNT
;
A
#
# COMPACT_ATOMS: atom_id res chain seq x y z
N MET A 1 0.96 15.33 2.79
CA MET A 1 0.73 14.27 3.77
C MET A 1 1.88 13.29 3.74
N ALA A 2 2.29 12.82 4.91
CA ALA A 2 3.24 11.73 5.05
C ALA A 2 2.68 10.40 4.50
N TYR A 3 3.55 9.42 4.27
CA TYR A 3 3.11 8.03 4.12
C TYR A 3 2.47 7.56 5.44
N GLU A 4 1.52 6.63 5.43
CA GLU A 4 0.81 6.24 6.65
C GLU A 4 1.77 5.71 7.74
N VAL A 5 2.83 5.00 7.35
CA VAL A 5 3.85 4.50 8.29
C VAL A 5 4.66 5.63 8.94
N ASP A 6 4.83 6.76 8.27
CA ASP A 6 5.62 7.89 8.74
C ASP A 6 4.75 9.01 9.34
N ARG A 7 3.42 8.85 9.35
CA ARG A 7 2.49 9.88 9.77
C ARG A 7 2.60 10.16 11.26
N ASP A 8 2.72 11.44 11.61
CA ASP A 8 2.57 11.86 13.00
C ASP A 8 1.10 11.68 13.44
N LYS A 9 0.90 10.79 14.41
CA LYS A 9 -0.41 10.46 14.98
C LYS A 9 -0.70 11.24 16.27
N SER A 10 0.17 12.18 16.63
CA SER A 10 -0.04 13.10 17.75
C SER A 10 -1.22 14.04 17.46
N PRO A 11 -1.76 14.72 18.49
CA PRO A 11 -2.83 15.71 18.29
C PRO A 11 -2.47 16.86 17.34
N ASP A 12 -1.17 17.15 17.16
CA ASP A 12 -0.66 18.20 16.28
C ASP A 12 -0.26 17.66 14.89
N GLY A 13 -0.44 16.35 14.67
CA GLY A 13 -0.08 15.63 13.46
C GLY A 13 -1.10 15.77 12.32
N GLU A 14 -1.01 14.85 11.37
CA GLU A 14 -1.88 14.83 10.19
C GLU A 14 -3.01 13.79 10.36
N PRO A 15 -4.26 14.07 9.90
CA PRO A 15 -5.33 13.09 9.93
C PRO A 15 -5.03 11.90 9.01
N SER A 16 -5.54 10.72 9.34
CA SER A 16 -5.54 9.58 8.43
C SER A 16 -6.51 9.77 7.27
N LEU A 17 -6.36 8.96 6.22
CA LEU A 17 -7.32 8.95 5.11
C LEU A 17 -8.74 8.61 5.57
N ALA A 18 -8.88 7.71 6.54
CA ALA A 18 -10.17 7.37 7.16
C ALA A 18 -10.76 8.55 7.95
N GLU A 19 -9.95 9.29 8.70
CA GLU A 19 -10.40 10.47 9.46
C GLU A 19 -10.87 11.59 8.52
N MET A 20 -10.13 11.83 7.43
CA MET A 20 -10.54 12.78 6.39
C MET A 20 -11.84 12.34 5.70
N THR A 21 -11.97 11.06 5.38
CA THR A 21 -13.17 10.48 4.75
C THR A 21 -14.39 10.64 5.65
N LYS A 22 -14.26 10.26 6.92
CA LYS A 22 -15.30 10.49 7.94
C LYS A 22 -15.71 11.95 7.97
N LYS A 23 -14.73 12.86 8.03
CA LYS A 23 -15.02 14.29 8.13
C LYS A 23 -15.74 14.83 6.90
N ALA A 24 -15.34 14.39 5.72
CA ALA A 24 -15.99 14.76 4.46
C ALA A 24 -17.45 14.27 4.45
N ILE A 25 -17.70 13.02 4.83
CA ILE A 25 -19.05 12.45 4.88
C ILE A 25 -19.93 13.17 5.91
N GLU A 26 -19.42 13.54 7.09
CA GLU A 26 -20.15 14.35 8.09
C GLU A 26 -20.63 15.69 7.56
N ILE A 27 -19.85 16.32 6.68
CA ILE A 27 -20.17 17.61 6.07
C ILE A 27 -21.16 17.41 4.92
N LEU A 28 -20.84 16.50 3.99
CA LEU A 28 -21.57 16.30 2.74
C LEU A 28 -22.98 15.73 2.96
N ARG A 29 -23.17 14.86 3.97
CA ARG A 29 -24.48 14.24 4.27
C ARG A 29 -25.57 15.24 4.67
N LYS A 30 -25.20 16.49 4.99
CA LYS A 30 -26.16 17.54 5.33
C LYS A 30 -26.98 18.01 4.13
N ASN A 31 -26.54 17.71 2.90
CA ASN A 31 -27.30 18.04 1.70
C ASN A 31 -28.39 16.99 1.44
N PRO A 32 -29.69 17.34 1.50
CA PRO A 32 -30.78 16.38 1.27
C PRO A 32 -30.87 15.88 -0.18
N ARG A 33 -30.14 16.50 -1.13
CA ARG A 33 -30.06 16.04 -2.53
C ARG A 33 -28.94 15.02 -2.79
N GLY A 34 -28.26 14.55 -1.74
CA GLY A 34 -27.11 13.66 -1.86
C GLY A 34 -25.79 14.39 -2.14
N TYR A 35 -24.74 13.63 -2.39
CA TYR A 35 -23.39 14.13 -2.61
C TYR A 35 -22.57 13.21 -3.51
N PHE A 36 -21.49 13.76 -4.06
CA PHE A 36 -20.40 13.01 -4.66
C PHE A 36 -19.16 13.21 -3.79
N LEU A 37 -18.41 12.14 -3.54
CA LEU A 37 -17.17 12.16 -2.79
C LEU A 37 -16.14 11.30 -3.51
N MET A 38 -14.97 11.87 -3.76
CA MET A 38 -13.78 11.14 -4.22
C MET A 38 -12.78 11.07 -3.07
N VAL A 39 -12.29 9.87 -2.80
CA VAL A 39 -11.25 9.59 -1.80
C VAL A 39 -10.12 8.86 -2.52
N GLU A 40 -8.89 9.31 -2.35
CA GLU A 40 -7.74 8.81 -3.09
C GLU A 40 -6.61 8.36 -2.15
N GLY A 41 -6.22 7.10 -2.26
CA GLY A 41 -5.02 6.54 -1.62
C GLY A 41 -3.73 6.88 -2.39
N GLY A 42 -3.52 8.14 -2.74
CA GLY A 42 -2.52 8.53 -3.75
C GLY A 42 -1.06 8.22 -3.40
N ARG A 43 -0.74 7.94 -2.13
CA ARG A 43 0.64 7.58 -1.70
C ARG A 43 1.02 6.12 -2.01
N ILE A 44 0.05 5.26 -2.35
CA ILE A 44 0.31 3.89 -2.83
C ILE A 44 1.20 3.93 -4.08
N ASP A 45 0.84 4.77 -5.05
CA ASP A 45 1.60 4.98 -6.29
C ASP A 45 3.05 5.44 -6.03
N HIS A 46 3.19 6.50 -5.23
CA HIS A 46 4.49 7.06 -4.89
C HIS A 46 5.40 6.02 -4.23
N SER A 47 4.85 5.21 -3.32
CA SER A 47 5.59 4.13 -2.67
C SER A 47 6.09 3.08 -3.66
N HIS A 48 5.27 2.68 -4.63
CA HIS A 48 5.68 1.76 -5.69
C HIS A 48 6.78 2.35 -6.60
N HIS A 49 6.72 3.65 -6.92
CA HIS A 49 7.79 4.34 -7.66
C HIS A 49 9.15 4.31 -6.95
N PHE A 50 9.15 4.28 -5.61
CA PHE A 50 10.37 4.09 -4.81
C PHE A 50 10.73 2.61 -4.56
N ASN A 51 10.03 1.66 -5.19
CA ASN A 51 10.10 0.23 -4.92
C ASN A 51 9.95 -0.12 -3.43
N ASN A 52 9.21 0.68 -2.67
CA ASN A 52 9.00 0.49 -1.24
C ASN A 52 7.66 -0.21 -1.01
N ALA A 53 7.67 -1.54 -1.10
CA ALA A 53 6.47 -2.36 -0.91
C ALA A 53 5.87 -2.24 0.49
N HIS A 54 6.69 -2.03 1.53
CA HIS A 54 6.19 -1.83 2.90
C HIS A 54 5.26 -0.61 2.98
N ARG A 55 5.72 0.54 2.46
CA ARG A 55 4.89 1.75 2.41
C ARG A 55 3.68 1.58 1.49
N ALA A 56 3.87 1.00 0.29
CA ALA A 56 2.77 0.83 -0.67
C ALA A 56 1.62 -0.02 -0.10
N LEU A 57 1.94 -1.15 0.53
CA LEU A 57 0.95 -2.01 1.16
C LEU A 57 0.33 -1.35 2.40
N THR A 58 1.10 -0.59 3.18
CA THR A 58 0.58 0.13 4.35
C THR A 58 -0.39 1.24 3.95
N ASP A 59 -0.08 2.02 2.91
CA ASP A 59 -1.00 3.03 2.37
C ASP A 59 -2.23 2.38 1.71
N THR A 60 -2.09 1.16 1.19
CA THR A 60 -3.24 0.38 0.68
C THR A 60 -4.18 0.00 1.82
N LEU A 61 -3.65 -0.39 2.99
CA LEU A 61 -4.46 -0.60 4.19
C LEU A 61 -5.13 0.69 4.66
N ALA A 62 -4.45 1.84 4.59
CA ALA A 62 -5.07 3.13 4.91
C ALA A 62 -6.23 3.49 3.97
N LEU A 63 -6.18 3.09 2.70
CA LEU A 63 -7.32 3.19 1.77
C LEU A 63 -8.44 2.21 2.13
N GLU A 64 -8.10 0.98 2.52
CA GLU A 64 -9.08 0.00 3.00
C GLU A 64 -9.82 0.51 4.25
N ASP A 65 -9.10 1.06 5.23
CA ASP A 65 -9.69 1.71 6.42
C ASP A 65 -10.65 2.84 6.03
N ALA A 66 -10.31 3.64 5.02
CA ALA A 66 -11.17 4.72 4.53
C ALA A 66 -12.44 4.20 3.84
N VAL A 67 -12.34 3.11 3.07
CA VAL A 67 -13.49 2.43 2.46
C VAL A 67 -14.39 1.83 3.54
N SER A 68 -13.81 1.13 4.52
CA SER A 68 -14.51 0.56 5.67
C SER A 68 -15.23 1.67 6.47
N GLN A 69 -14.57 2.80 6.71
CA GLN A 69 -15.19 3.96 7.35
C GLN A 69 -16.36 4.53 6.54
N ALA A 70 -16.28 4.56 5.21
CA ALA A 70 -17.36 5.01 4.35
C ALA A 70 -18.55 4.03 4.35
N LEU A 71 -18.29 2.72 4.33
CA LEU A 71 -19.30 1.66 4.45
C LEU A 71 -20.06 1.77 5.77
N ASP A 72 -19.36 1.97 6.89
CA ASP A 72 -19.99 2.13 8.21
C ASP A 72 -20.88 3.38 8.32
N MET A 73 -20.58 4.40 7.52
CA MET A 73 -21.28 5.68 7.57
C MET A 73 -22.41 5.80 6.56
N THR A 74 -22.52 4.90 5.59
CA THR A 74 -23.49 5.00 4.49
C THR A 74 -24.37 3.76 4.43
N ARG A 75 -25.44 3.80 3.64
CA ARG A 75 -26.31 2.65 3.43
C ARG A 75 -26.25 2.22 1.99
N SER A 76 -26.21 0.92 1.74
CA SER A 76 -26.12 0.38 0.38
C SER A 76 -27.41 0.55 -0.44
N ASP A 77 -28.53 0.93 0.18
CA ASP A 77 -29.80 1.21 -0.51
C ASP A 77 -29.87 2.62 -1.11
N ASP A 78 -29.02 3.56 -0.66
CA ASP A 78 -28.98 4.94 -1.16
C ASP A 78 -27.60 5.43 -1.61
N THR A 79 -26.54 4.63 -1.39
CA THR A 79 -25.16 5.00 -1.68
C THR A 79 -24.46 3.93 -2.54
N LEU A 80 -23.91 4.34 -3.68
CA LEU A 80 -23.01 3.53 -4.49
C LEU A 80 -21.55 3.86 -4.13
N ILE A 81 -20.79 2.85 -3.69
CA ILE A 81 -19.35 2.95 -3.48
C ILE A 81 -18.64 2.17 -4.58
N VAL A 82 -17.73 2.82 -5.29
CA VAL A 82 -16.87 2.20 -6.31
C VAL A 82 -15.42 2.36 -5.88
N VAL A 83 -14.70 1.24 -5.82
CA VAL A 83 -13.26 1.21 -5.54
C VAL A 83 -12.55 0.74 -6.80
N THR A 84 -11.54 1.48 -7.24
CA THR A 84 -10.78 1.17 -8.45
C THR A 84 -9.36 1.73 -8.35
N SER A 85 -8.52 1.37 -9.31
CA SER A 85 -7.20 1.95 -9.54
C SER A 85 -7.20 2.64 -10.90
N ASP A 86 -6.51 3.76 -11.03
CA ASP A 86 -6.23 4.41 -12.30
C ASP A 86 -5.25 3.59 -13.16
N HIS A 87 -4.24 2.99 -12.54
CA HIS A 87 -3.34 2.03 -13.16
C HIS A 87 -2.69 1.08 -12.12
N SER A 88 -1.89 0.13 -12.62
CA SER A 88 -1.07 -0.75 -11.77
C SER A 88 0.40 -0.33 -11.80
N HIS A 89 1.27 -1.16 -11.23
CA HIS A 89 2.73 -0.99 -11.21
C HIS A 89 3.42 -2.27 -11.67
N VAL A 90 4.72 -2.19 -11.96
CA VAL A 90 5.56 -3.37 -12.26
C VAL A 90 5.91 -4.19 -11.01
N PHE A 91 5.01 -4.20 -10.03
CA PHE A 91 5.07 -4.93 -8.78
C PHE A 91 4.57 -6.35 -8.97
N ALA A 92 5.34 -7.32 -8.50
CA ALA A 92 4.99 -8.73 -8.58
C ALA A 92 5.12 -9.40 -7.22
N PHE A 93 4.15 -10.24 -6.91
CA PHE A 93 4.20 -11.20 -5.82
C PHE A 93 4.41 -12.60 -6.43
N GLY A 94 5.55 -13.23 -6.11
CA GLY A 94 5.93 -14.53 -6.66
C GLY A 94 6.67 -15.40 -5.66
N GLY A 95 7.61 -16.19 -6.19
CA GLY A 95 8.29 -17.23 -5.42
C GLY A 95 7.38 -18.43 -5.11
N ASN A 96 7.79 -19.24 -4.14
CA ASN A 96 7.00 -20.31 -3.56
C ASN A 96 6.98 -20.22 -2.01
N PRO A 97 6.63 -19.06 -1.42
CA PRO A 97 6.55 -18.94 0.02
C PRO A 97 5.42 -19.81 0.58
N LYS A 98 5.68 -20.46 1.72
CA LYS A 98 4.69 -21.23 2.46
C LYS A 98 3.61 -20.31 3.00
N ARG A 99 2.40 -20.85 3.18
CA ARG A 99 1.30 -20.14 3.83
C ARG A 99 1.74 -19.61 5.20
N GLY A 100 1.48 -18.32 5.45
CA GLY A 100 1.86 -17.65 6.69
C GLY A 100 3.27 -17.03 6.67
N ASN A 101 4.03 -17.16 5.57
CA ASN A 101 5.26 -16.39 5.38
C ASN A 101 4.93 -14.88 5.37
N PRO A 102 5.70 -14.03 6.06
CA PRO A 102 5.53 -12.58 5.97
C PRO A 102 5.61 -12.11 4.52
N ILE A 103 4.67 -11.26 4.09
CA ILE A 103 4.61 -10.81 2.68
C ILE A 103 5.84 -10.00 2.28
N LEU A 104 6.43 -9.25 3.21
CA LEU A 104 7.69 -8.52 3.02
C LEU A 104 8.93 -9.40 3.16
N GLY A 105 8.75 -10.67 3.54
CA GLY A 105 9.82 -11.61 3.82
C GLY A 105 10.47 -12.21 2.59
N LEU A 106 11.60 -12.88 2.85
CA LEU A 106 12.29 -13.74 1.90
C LEU A 106 11.45 -14.97 1.53
N ASP A 107 11.68 -15.48 0.32
CA ASP A 107 11.20 -16.80 -0.07
C ASP A 107 11.82 -17.89 0.82
N ASN A 108 11.13 -19.02 0.97
CA ASN A 108 11.65 -20.13 1.78
C ASN A 108 12.78 -20.91 1.10
N LYS A 109 13.03 -20.68 -0.18
CA LYS A 109 14.14 -21.26 -0.94
C LYS A 109 14.98 -20.15 -1.59
N PRO A 110 16.32 -20.29 -1.62
CA PRO A 110 17.15 -19.39 -2.42
C PRO A 110 16.86 -19.57 -3.91
N SER A 111 17.33 -18.61 -4.70
CA SER A 111 17.33 -18.68 -6.16
C SER A 111 18.16 -19.87 -6.63
N ASP A 112 17.66 -20.61 -7.61
CA ASP A 112 18.33 -21.77 -8.22
C ASP A 112 19.41 -21.38 -9.25
N VAL A 113 19.52 -20.08 -9.56
CA VAL A 113 20.50 -19.55 -10.52
C VAL A 113 21.80 -19.13 -9.82
N ASP A 114 21.69 -18.41 -8.69
CA ASP A 114 22.81 -17.78 -7.98
C ASP A 114 22.92 -18.20 -6.50
N ASN A 115 22.01 -19.06 -6.04
CA ASN A 115 21.94 -19.54 -4.65
C ASN A 115 21.77 -18.41 -3.61
N MET A 116 21.30 -17.23 -4.02
CA MET A 116 21.06 -16.09 -3.11
C MET A 116 19.59 -16.03 -2.65
N PRO A 117 19.31 -15.57 -1.42
CA PRO A 117 17.95 -15.32 -0.97
C PRO A 117 17.32 -14.16 -1.74
N TYR A 118 16.01 -14.24 -2.02
CA TYR A 118 15.21 -13.20 -2.68
C TYR A 118 13.89 -12.98 -1.94
N THR A 119 13.33 -11.78 -2.07
CA THR A 119 12.05 -11.40 -1.47
C THR A 119 10.87 -12.00 -2.22
N THR A 120 9.79 -12.26 -1.49
CA THR A 120 8.49 -12.66 -2.04
C THR A 120 7.93 -11.61 -3.01
N LEU A 121 8.23 -10.34 -2.75
CA LEU A 121 7.83 -9.19 -3.55
C LEU A 121 9.01 -8.66 -4.36
N LEU A 122 8.77 -8.38 -5.65
CA LEU A 122 9.78 -7.83 -6.56
C LEU A 122 9.18 -6.72 -7.43
N TYR A 123 10.05 -5.88 -7.96
CA TYR A 123 9.72 -4.93 -9.01
C TYR A 123 10.58 -5.22 -10.24
N ALA A 124 9.99 -5.14 -11.43
CA ALA A 124 10.73 -5.37 -12.67
C ALA A 124 11.79 -4.28 -12.95
N ASN A 125 11.54 -3.05 -12.49
CA ASN A 125 12.46 -1.92 -12.58
C ASN A 125 12.25 -0.94 -11.42
N GLY A 126 13.17 0.03 -11.31
CA GLY A 126 13.11 1.09 -10.30
C GLY A 126 14.38 1.16 -9.44
N PRO A 127 14.36 1.99 -8.38
CA PRO A 127 15.54 2.26 -7.55
C PRO A 127 15.97 1.08 -6.67
N GLY A 128 15.20 -0.01 -6.62
CA GLY A 128 15.57 -1.22 -5.88
C GLY A 128 16.76 -1.98 -6.49
N TYR A 129 17.05 -1.79 -7.79
CA TYR A 129 18.22 -2.39 -8.44
C TYR A 129 19.53 -1.83 -7.86
N LYS A 130 20.46 -2.71 -7.48
CA LYS A 130 21.72 -2.31 -6.85
C LYS A 130 22.87 -2.33 -7.85
N ARG A 131 23.27 -1.13 -8.31
CA ARG A 131 24.35 -0.95 -9.31
C ARG A 131 25.73 -1.36 -8.82
N ASP A 132 25.93 -1.41 -7.51
CA ASP A 132 27.23 -1.73 -6.90
C ASP A 132 27.55 -3.23 -6.92
N PHE A 133 26.60 -4.08 -7.29
CA PHE A 133 26.81 -5.53 -7.43
C PHE A 133 26.81 -5.93 -8.90
N ALA A 134 27.75 -6.80 -9.28
CA ALA A 134 27.88 -7.28 -10.67
C ALA A 134 26.62 -8.04 -11.16
N THR A 135 25.89 -8.69 -10.25
CA THR A 135 24.62 -9.37 -10.52
C THR A 135 23.40 -8.44 -10.41
N GLY A 136 23.59 -7.17 -10.05
CA GLY A 136 22.51 -6.20 -9.87
C GLY A 136 21.71 -6.35 -8.58
N ARG A 137 22.06 -7.32 -7.74
CA ARG A 137 21.35 -7.63 -6.49
C ARG A 137 22.30 -7.93 -5.34
N GLU A 138 21.87 -7.50 -4.15
CA GLU A 138 22.54 -7.73 -2.88
C GLU A 138 22.19 -9.12 -2.32
N ASN A 139 23.08 -9.70 -1.51
CA ASN A 139 22.77 -10.90 -0.74
C ASN A 139 21.98 -10.51 0.52
N LEU A 140 20.71 -10.91 0.57
CA LEU A 140 19.77 -10.56 1.64
C LEU A 140 19.85 -11.47 2.87
N THR A 141 20.90 -12.29 3.01
CA THR A 141 21.06 -13.19 4.15
C THR A 141 21.16 -12.39 5.45
N GLY A 142 20.24 -12.63 6.38
CA GLY A 142 20.21 -11.92 7.67
C GLY A 142 19.65 -10.49 7.59
N THR A 143 19.21 -10.04 6.41
CA THR A 143 18.51 -8.76 6.25
C THR A 143 17.09 -8.90 6.77
N ASN A 144 16.66 -7.95 7.62
CA ASN A 144 15.26 -7.77 7.92
C ASN A 144 14.62 -7.00 6.75
N THR A 145 14.00 -7.75 5.85
CA THR A 145 13.36 -7.25 4.61
C THR A 145 12.00 -6.63 4.86
#